data_AF-W7DS17-F1
#
_entry.id   AF-W7DS17-F1
#
_cell.length_a   1.000
_cell.length_b   1.000
_cell.length_c   1.000
_cell.angle_alpha   90.00
_cell.angle_beta   90.00
_cell.angle_gamma   90.00
#
_symmetry.space_group_name_H-M   'P 1'
#
loop_
_entity.id
_entity.type
_entity.pdbx_description
1 polymer ?
#
loop_
_entity_poly.entity_id
_entity_poly.type
_entity_poly.pdbx_seq_one_letter_code
_entity_poly.pdbx_strand_id
1 'polypeptide(L)' 'MEWSEVEIHTLNEAVEPVANQLTEYGASGVSITDAIDFHREREDKFGEIYALNAADYPEDGVVIKAYFFKNG' A
#
# COMPACT_ATOMS: atom_id res chain seq x y z
N MET A 1 -3.17 4.85 22.45
CA MET A 1 -3.22 5.46 21.11
C MET A 1 -4.12 4.59 20.27
N GLU A 2 -5.22 5.13 19.76
CA GLU A 2 -6.16 4.39 18.92
C GLU A 2 -6.04 4.86 17.48
N TRP A 3 -5.96 3.90 16.56
CA TRP A 3 -5.86 4.14 15.13
C TRP A 3 -7.03 3.48 14.42
N SER A 4 -7.53 4.11 13.37
CA SER A 4 -8.42 3.49 12.39
C SER A 4 -7.62 3.21 11.12
N GLU A 5 -7.73 1.99 10.61
CA GLU A 5 -7.24 1.62 9.27
C GLU A 5 -8.41 1.63 8.29
N VAL A 6 -8.18 2.20 7.11
CA VAL A 6 -9.07 2.09 5.95
C VAL A 6 -8.30 1.44 4.82
N GLU A 7 -8.81 0.33 4.29
CA GLU A 7 -8.25 -0.38 3.15
C GLU A 7 -9.12 -0.14 1.91
N ILE A 8 -8.48 0.23 0.80
CA ILE A 8 -9.13 0.49 -0.47
C ILE A 8 -8.41 -0.30 -1.56
N HIS A 9 -9.13 -1.18 -2.25
CA HIS A 9 -8.65 -1.84 -3.45
C HIS A 9 -9.11 -1.05 -4.69
N THR A 10 -8.18 -0.68 -5.54
CA THR A 10 -8.44 0.17 -6.71
C THR A 10 -7.51 -0.17 -7.88
N LEU A 11 -7.65 0.57 -8.98
CA LEU A 11 -6.77 0.50 -10.16
C LEU A 11 -5.46 1.26 -9.92
N ASN A 12 -4.38 0.83 -10.57
CA ASN A 12 -3.07 1.48 -10.47
C ASN A 12 -3.06 2.97 -10.84
N GLU A 13 -3.88 3.38 -11.82
CA GLU A 13 -4.01 4.78 -12.23
C GLU A 13 -4.68 5.68 -11.19
N ALA A 14 -5.38 5.09 -10.21
CA ALA A 14 -6.09 5.81 -9.17
C ALA A 14 -5.27 5.99 -7.88
N VAL A 15 -4.02 5.50 -7.82
CA VAL A 15 -3.17 5.59 -6.62
C VAL A 15 -3.00 7.02 -6.14
N GLU A 16 -2.52 7.90 -7.02
CA GLU A 16 -2.26 9.30 -6.67
C GLU A 16 -3.51 10.05 -6.18
N PRO A 17 -4.64 10.06 -6.93
CA PRO A 17 -5.82 10.80 -6.47
C PRO A 17 -6.40 10.24 -5.17
N VAL A 18 -6.40 8.91 -4.98
CA VAL A 18 -6.91 8.29 -3.75
C VAL A 18 -6.00 8.61 -2.56
N ALA A 19 -4.68 8.45 -2.70
CA ALA A 19 -3.72 8.74 -1.63
C ALA A 19 -3.73 10.23 -1.25
N ASN A 20 -3.84 11.13 -2.22
CA ASN A 20 -3.97 12.56 -1.95
C ASN A 20 -5.25 12.84 -1.14
N GLN A 21 -6.38 12.28 -1.56
CA GLN A 21 -7.65 12.50 -0.87
C GLN A 21 -7.64 11.97 0.58
N LEU A 22 -7.06 10.79 0.81
CA LEU A 22 -6.91 10.22 2.17
C LEU A 22 -6.04 11.11 3.05
N THR A 23 -4.97 11.66 2.50
CA THR A 23 -4.09 12.62 3.18
C THR A 23 -4.84 13.91 3.52
N GLU A 24 -5.61 14.47 2.57
CA GLU A 24 -6.46 15.64 2.80
C GLU A 24 -7.53 15.40 3.88
N TYR A 25 -8.04 14.17 4.00
CA TYR A 25 -8.95 13.77 5.08
C TYR A 25 -8.27 13.52 6.44
N GLY A 26 -6.96 13.72 6.54
CA GLY A 26 -6.22 13.63 7.80
C GLY A 26 -5.59 12.27 8.07
N ALA A 27 -5.35 11.45 7.04
CA ALA A 27 -4.52 10.26 7.19
C ALA A 27 -3.12 10.68 7.64
N SER A 28 -2.61 10.05 8.69
CA SER A 28 -1.24 10.29 9.18
C SER A 28 -0.18 9.54 8.37
N GLY A 29 -0.61 8.53 7.61
CA GLY A 29 0.23 7.78 6.70
C GLY A 29 -0.60 6.91 5.76
N VAL A 30 -0.01 6.61 4.61
CA VAL A 30 -0.63 5.77 3.58
C VAL A 30 0.39 4.70 3.16
N SER A 31 -0.03 3.44 3.09
CA SER A 31 0.72 2.32 2.53
C SER A 31 0.09 1.91 1.22
N ILE A 32 0.90 1.65 0.19
CA ILE A 32 0.46 1.28 -1.14
C ILE A 32 1.10 -0.06 -1.49
N THR A 33 0.32 -1.01 -1.98
CA THR A 33 0.76 -2.35 -2.35
C THR A 33 0.21 -2.71 -3.73
N ASP A 34 1.08 -2.75 -4.73
CA ASP A 34 0.76 -3.06 -6.12
C ASP A 34 0.96 -4.56 -6.39
N ALA A 35 0.03 -5.21 -7.09
CA ALA A 35 0.16 -6.60 -7.52
C ALA A 35 1.43 -6.85 -8.35
N ILE A 36 1.87 -5.86 -9.14
CA ILE A 36 3.02 -5.96 -10.04
C ILE A 36 4.34 -6.05 -9.25
N ASP A 37 4.41 -5.50 -8.03
CA ASP A 37 5.63 -5.54 -7.21
C ASP A 37 6.04 -6.96 -6.80
N PHE A 38 5.11 -7.91 -6.81
CA PHE A 38 5.40 -9.33 -6.60
C PHE A 38 6.20 -9.93 -7.76
N HIS A 39 5.91 -9.51 -9.00
CA HIS A 39 6.54 -10.01 -10.22
C HIS A 39 7.76 -9.21 -10.67
N ARG A 40 8.07 -8.10 -9.98
CA ARG A 40 9.18 -7.23 -10.34
C ARG A 40 10.51 -7.97 -10.22
N GLU A 41 11.25 -8.06 -11.33
CA GLU A 41 12.62 -8.59 -11.32
C GLU A 41 13.50 -7.71 -10.42
N ARG A 42 14.22 -8.35 -9.50
CA ARG A 42 15.15 -7.69 -8.57
C ARG A 42 16.55 -8.14 -8.93
N GLU A 43 17.41 -7.21 -9.29
CA GLU A 43 18.84 -7.48 -9.48
C GLU A 43 19.45 -7.84 -8.13
N ASP A 44 20.13 -8.98 -8.05
CA ASP A 44 20.95 -9.33 -6.89
C ASP A 44 22.24 -8.51 -6.95
N LYS A 45 22.31 -7.43 -6.14
CA LYS A 45 23.45 -6.51 -6.12
C LYS A 45 24.32 -6.73 -4.89
N PHE A 46 23.75 -7.20 -3.80
CA PHE A 46 24.44 -7.29 -2.50
C PHE A 46 24.22 -8.63 -1.76
N GLY A 47 23.76 -9.68 -2.44
CA GLY A 47 23.44 -10.97 -1.83
C GLY A 47 22.07 -10.98 -1.15
N GLU A 48 21.09 -10.29 -1.75
CA GLU A 48 19.77 -10.08 -1.18
C GLU A 48 18.90 -11.35 -1.30
N ILE A 49 18.31 -11.79 -0.20
CA ILE A 49 17.38 -12.93 -0.19
C ILE A 49 15.94 -12.40 -0.14
N TYR A 50 15.17 -12.71 -1.17
CA TYR A 50 13.76 -12.33 -1.28
C TYR A 50 12.86 -13.54 -1.02
N ALA A 51 12.13 -13.53 0.09
CA ALA A 51 11.12 -14.55 0.42
C ALA A 51 9.72 -13.92 0.34
N LEU A 52 9.24 -13.69 -0.88
CA LEU A 52 7.92 -13.08 -1.11
C LEU A 52 6.81 -14.12 -0.97
N ASN A 53 5.70 -13.72 -0.35
CA ASN A 53 4.48 -14.52 -0.26
C ASN A 53 3.40 -13.86 -1.12
N ALA A 54 2.79 -14.63 -2.02
CA ALA A 54 1.72 -14.13 -2.90
C ALA A 54 0.50 -13.62 -2.10
N ALA A 55 0.25 -14.15 -0.90
CA ALA A 55 -0.84 -13.70 -0.05
C ALA A 55 -0.67 -12.28 0.51
N ASP A 56 0.53 -11.70 0.43
CA ASP A 56 0.81 -10.34 0.90
C ASP A 56 0.53 -9.28 -0.18
N TYR A 57 0.15 -9.69 -1.39
CA TYR A 57 -0.11 -8.83 -2.53
C TYR A 57 -1.53 -9.02 -3.05
N PRO A 58 -2.18 -7.96 -3.60
CA PRO A 58 -3.47 -8.14 -4.24
C PRO A 58 -3.35 -8.98 -5.51
N GLU A 59 -4.44 -9.66 -5.90
CA GLU A 59 -4.49 -10.45 -7.14
C GLU A 59 -4.39 -9.55 -8.38
N ASP A 60 -4.95 -8.34 -8.32
CA ASP A 60 -4.95 -7.34 -9.37
C ASP A 60 -4.92 -5.92 -8.81
N GLY A 61 -4.53 -4.94 -9.64
CA GLY A 61 -4.54 -3.53 -9.25
C GLY A 61 -3.64 -3.23 -8.04
N VAL A 62 -4.17 -2.41 -7.12
CA VAL A 62 -3.41 -1.88 -5.98
C VAL A 62 -4.30 -1.77 -4.75
N VAL A 63 -3.73 -2.10 -3.59
CA VAL A 63 -4.35 -1.88 -2.28
C VAL A 63 -3.69 -0.68 -1.61
N ILE A 64 -4.51 0.26 -1.15
CA ILE A 64 -4.10 1.46 -0.43
C ILE A 64 -4.66 1.37 0.99
N LYS A 65 -3.79 1.43 1.99
CA LYS A 65 -4.16 1.47 3.41
C LYS A 65 -3.84 2.83 4.00
N ALA A 66 -4.82 3.50 4.59
CA ALA A 66 -4.64 4.75 5.29
C ALA A 66 -4.87 4.61 6.79
N TYR A 67 -4.05 5.31 7.56
CA TYR A 67 -4.06 5.27 9.02
C TYR A 67 -4.48 6.60 9.59
N PHE A 68 -5.60 6.61 10.29
CA PHE A 68 -6.15 7.81 10.93
C PHE A 68 -5.97 7.69 12.44
N PHE A 69 -5.35 8.70 13.05
CA PHE A 69 -5.28 8.78 14.49
C PHE A 69 -6.65 9.20 15.04
N LYS A 70 -7.21 8.42 15.96
CA LYS A 70 -8.41 8.84 16.67
C LYS A 70 -8.00 9.87 17.72
N ASN A 71 -8.19 11.15 17.41
CA ASN A 71 -8.23 12.17 18.44
C ASN A 71 -9.57 12.03 19.18
N GLY A 72 -9.51 11.56 20.42
CA GLY A 72 -10.64 11.55 21.34
C GLY A 72 -11.02 12.94 21.83
#